data_AF-A0A1Q8G2V6-F1
#
_entry.id   AF-A0A1Q8G2V6-F1
#
_cell.length_a   1.000
_cell.length_b   1.000
_cell.length_c   1.000
_cell.angle_alpha   90.00
_cell.angle_beta   90.00
_cell.angle_gamma   90.00
#
_symmetry.space_group_name_H-M   'P 1'
#
loop_
_entity.id
_entity.type
_entity.pdbx_description
1 polymer ?
#
loop_
_entity_poly.entity_id
_entity_poly.type
_entity_poly.pdbx_seq_one_letter_code
_entity_poly.pdbx_strand_id
1 'polypeptide(L)'
;MTDESPSTQSGLPFAKGYPINVTAHQFLETAETMMVSRAASRGILEVAVEDANVPLAGAMRRDLLLPVLIDYTNYVIHPQADLQYDSALNDELIAGVAADLASKDNREPTIDDVGNADAMAQSVLRRTPLINVRDDHAGIGARTEMNSVAGMPLSVSLLMLDTALESAHNLSLKHQQETLGVAEPEVLDLTPVCQLLASMNVSEHINQIPTNVHERLQAILAGSSPSYDKTETVNPMYDALNEDADRPDQENPSPEVNQ
;
A
#
# COMPACT_ATOMS: atom_id res chain seq x y z
N MET A 1 11.74 -38.74 16.66
CA MET A 1 11.79 -37.51 17.49
C MET A 1 11.61 -36.36 16.53
N THR A 2 10.66 -35.50 16.83
CA THR A 2 10.39 -34.25 16.12
C THR A 2 11.45 -33.22 16.48
N ASP A 3 11.99 -32.52 15.49
CA ASP A 3 12.48 -31.15 15.65
C ASP A 3 11.83 -30.32 14.55
N GLU A 4 10.71 -29.70 14.90
CA GLU A 4 10.13 -28.63 14.10
C GLU A 4 10.94 -27.36 14.39
N SER A 5 11.33 -26.64 13.34
CA SER A 5 11.93 -25.31 13.46
C SER A 5 11.49 -24.46 12.27
N PRO A 6 11.29 -23.15 12.48
CA PRO A 6 10.05 -22.53 12.07
C PRO A 6 10.02 -22.14 10.59
N SER A 7 8.80 -22.18 10.03
CA SER A 7 8.45 -21.61 8.74
C SER A 7 8.86 -20.13 8.67
N THR A 8 9.90 -19.84 7.90
CA THR A 8 10.26 -18.47 7.53
C THR A 8 9.11 -17.82 6.78
N GLN A 9 8.74 -16.61 7.22
CA GLN A 9 7.53 -15.92 6.80
C GLN A 9 7.53 -15.55 5.30
N SER A 10 6.34 -15.52 4.72
CA SER A 10 6.08 -15.21 3.31
C SER A 10 6.55 -13.80 2.91
N GLY A 11 7.60 -13.73 2.10
CA GLY A 11 8.09 -12.47 1.52
C GLY A 11 7.40 -12.14 0.19
N LEU A 12 6.53 -11.11 0.17
CA LEU A 12 5.89 -10.62 -1.05
C LEU A 12 6.91 -9.94 -1.99
N PRO A 13 6.93 -10.25 -3.29
CA PRO A 13 7.93 -9.79 -4.26
C PRO A 13 7.57 -8.43 -4.89
N PHE A 14 7.41 -7.41 -4.06
CA PHE A 14 7.52 -6.03 -4.50
C PHE A 14 8.36 -5.29 -3.49
N ALA A 15 9.69 -5.45 -3.57
CA ALA A 15 10.67 -4.84 -2.67
C ALA A 15 11.43 -3.65 -3.29
N LYS A 16 10.85 -3.02 -4.31
CA LYS A 16 11.35 -1.78 -4.93
C LYS A 16 10.32 -0.68 -4.84
N GLY A 17 10.27 -0.07 -3.66
CA GLY A 17 9.92 1.33 -3.53
C GLY A 17 11.13 2.21 -3.85
N TYR A 18 11.07 3.50 -3.51
CA TYR A 18 12.27 4.34 -3.47
C TYR A 18 13.32 3.72 -2.52
N PRO A 19 14.63 3.74 -2.85
CA PRO A 19 15.65 3.09 -2.04
C PRO A 19 15.78 3.74 -0.66
N ILE A 20 15.28 3.05 0.37
CA ILE A 20 15.37 3.48 1.77
C ILE A 20 16.77 3.13 2.30
N ASN A 21 17.70 4.07 2.15
CA ASN A 21 19.07 3.98 2.68
C ASN A 21 19.16 4.31 4.19
N VAL A 22 18.04 4.23 4.92
CA VAL A 22 17.90 4.63 6.33
C VAL A 22 17.37 3.44 7.10
N THR A 23 17.88 3.16 8.31
CA THR A 23 17.30 2.10 9.13
C THR A 23 15.91 2.50 9.61
N ALA A 24 14.97 1.55 9.68
CA ALA A 24 13.60 1.80 10.13
C ALA A 24 13.56 2.52 11.49
N HIS A 25 14.45 2.12 12.41
CA HIS A 25 14.58 2.74 13.73
C HIS A 25 14.94 4.23 13.65
N GLN A 26 15.98 4.59 12.88
CA GLN A 26 16.40 5.98 12.70
C GLN A 26 15.33 6.83 12.01
N PHE A 27 14.59 6.26 11.04
CA PHE A 27 13.50 6.98 10.38
C PHE A 27 12.32 7.23 11.32
N LEU A 28 11.94 6.24 12.14
CA LEU A 28 10.89 6.41 13.17
C LEU A 28 11.29 7.45 14.21
N GLU A 29 12.53 7.42 14.73
CA GLU A 29 13.05 8.46 15.64
C GLU A 29 13.06 9.85 14.99
N THR A 30 13.37 9.92 13.69
CA THR A 30 13.32 11.17 12.91
C THR A 30 11.88 11.67 12.80
N ALA A 31 10.91 10.79 12.54
CA ALA A 31 9.50 11.14 12.48
C ALA A 31 8.98 11.63 13.85
N GLU A 32 9.23 10.89 14.93
CA GLU A 32 8.88 11.29 16.31
C GLU A 32 9.47 12.68 16.64
N THR A 33 10.77 12.87 16.41
CA THR A 33 11.48 14.15 16.66
C THR A 33 10.94 15.29 15.80
N MET A 34 10.66 15.02 14.52
CA MET A 34 10.08 16.00 13.61
C MET A 34 8.69 16.42 14.11
N MET A 35 7.82 15.48 14.47
CA MET A 35 6.47 15.77 14.93
C MET A 35 6.47 16.62 16.20
N VAL A 36 7.32 16.30 17.20
CA VAL A 36 7.49 17.13 18.40
C VAL A 36 7.98 18.54 18.03
N SER A 37 9.02 18.66 17.20
CA SER A 37 9.58 19.95 16.80
C SER A 37 8.57 20.82 16.02
N ARG A 38 7.84 20.21 15.09
CA ARG A 38 6.84 20.88 14.25
C ARG A 38 5.57 21.26 15.01
N ALA A 39 5.15 20.45 15.98
CA ALA A 39 4.04 20.79 16.88
C ALA A 39 4.42 21.93 17.83
N ALA A 40 5.60 21.86 18.47
CA ALA A 40 6.11 22.94 19.32
C ALA A 40 6.29 24.25 18.53
N SER A 41 6.70 24.19 17.25
CA SER A 41 6.78 25.39 16.39
C SER A 41 5.43 26.03 16.06
N ARG A 42 4.31 25.31 16.26
CA ARG A 42 2.93 25.80 16.15
C ARG A 42 2.34 26.22 17.51
N GLY A 43 3.12 26.16 18.59
CA GLY A 43 2.70 26.51 19.94
C GLY A 43 2.05 25.38 20.73
N ILE A 44 1.94 24.17 20.16
CA ILE A 44 1.33 23.01 20.82
C ILE A 44 2.25 22.52 21.95
N LEU A 45 1.70 22.34 23.15
CA LEU A 45 2.39 21.86 24.35
C LEU A 45 1.90 20.48 24.79
N GLU A 46 0.61 20.20 24.57
CA GLU A 46 -0.04 18.93 24.91
C GLU A 46 -1.00 18.46 23.82
N VAL A 47 -1.34 17.18 23.90
CA VAL A 47 -2.21 16.49 22.96
C VAL A 47 -3.33 15.83 23.76
N ALA A 48 -4.57 16.12 23.39
CA ALA A 48 -5.77 15.60 24.02
C ALA A 48 -6.43 14.53 23.13
N VAL A 49 -7.02 13.52 23.77
CA VAL A 49 -7.95 12.56 23.17
C VAL A 49 -9.05 12.32 24.19
N GLU A 50 -10.29 12.69 23.86
CA GLU A 50 -11.43 12.67 24.77
C GLU A 50 -11.07 13.40 26.09
N ASP A 51 -11.20 12.73 27.24
CA ASP A 51 -10.89 13.28 28.57
C ASP A 51 -9.40 13.16 28.97
N ALA A 52 -8.51 12.72 28.07
CA ALA A 52 -7.11 12.40 28.38
C ALA A 52 -6.10 13.32 27.70
N ASN A 53 -5.35 14.10 28.49
CA ASN A 53 -4.26 14.95 28.02
C ASN A 53 -2.88 14.32 28.25
N VAL A 54 -2.01 14.39 27.24
CA VAL A 54 -0.65 13.86 27.27
C VAL A 54 0.35 14.95 26.83
N PRO A 55 1.48 15.15 27.54
CA PRO A 55 2.52 16.06 27.10
C PRO A 55 3.04 15.71 25.70
N LEU A 56 3.27 16.71 24.85
CA LEU A 56 3.58 16.55 23.42
C LEU A 56 4.67 15.51 23.13
N ALA A 57 5.77 15.52 23.90
CA ALA A 57 6.89 14.60 23.71
C ALA A 57 6.55 13.13 24.02
N GLY A 58 5.56 12.88 24.89
CA GLY A 58 5.01 11.54 25.12
C GLY A 58 3.99 11.16 24.05
N ALA A 59 3.11 12.09 23.68
CA ALA A 59 2.06 11.89 22.68
C ALA A 59 2.62 11.46 21.31
N MET A 60 3.65 12.14 20.82
CA MET A 60 4.23 11.91 19.48
C MET A 60 5.12 10.66 19.38
N ARG A 61 5.15 9.79 20.39
CA ARG A 61 5.83 8.48 20.30
C ARG A 61 5.05 7.51 19.41
N ARG A 62 5.77 6.65 18.69
CA ARG A 62 5.20 5.59 17.83
C ARG A 62 4.28 4.59 18.54
N ASP A 63 4.39 4.45 19.86
CA ASP A 63 3.61 3.52 20.68
C ASP A 63 2.54 4.20 21.55
N LEU A 64 2.23 5.48 21.27
CA LEU A 64 1.23 6.25 22.01
C LEU A 64 0.18 6.91 21.10
N LEU A 65 0.31 8.19 20.73
CA LEU A 65 -0.70 8.91 19.93
C LEU A 65 -0.25 9.22 18.50
N LEU A 66 1.04 9.05 18.17
CA LEU A 66 1.51 9.14 16.77
C LEU A 66 0.69 8.26 15.80
N PRO A 67 0.27 7.02 16.13
CA PRO A 67 -0.52 6.19 15.22
C PRO A 67 -1.78 6.90 14.70
N VAL A 68 -2.49 7.70 15.52
CA VAL A 68 -3.68 8.45 15.08
C VAL A 68 -3.35 9.38 13.92
N LEU A 69 -2.20 10.07 13.97
CA LEU A 69 -1.74 10.95 12.91
C LEU A 69 -1.19 10.19 11.70
N ILE A 70 -0.65 8.97 11.87
CA ILE A 70 -0.31 8.09 10.75
C ILE A 70 -1.56 7.65 9.99
N ASP A 71 -2.62 7.20 10.68
CA ASP A 71 -3.86 6.79 10.04
C ASP A 71 -4.57 7.99 9.38
N TYR A 72 -4.58 9.16 10.02
CA TYR A 72 -5.06 10.39 9.41
C TYR A 72 -4.28 10.77 8.14
N THR A 73 -2.95 10.61 8.17
CA THR A 73 -2.11 10.80 6.98
C THR A 73 -2.45 9.81 5.87
N ASN A 74 -2.60 8.53 6.21
CA ASN A 74 -2.77 7.45 5.24
C ASN A 74 -4.17 7.41 4.62
N TYR A 75 -5.22 7.68 5.39
CA TYR A 75 -6.61 7.55 4.95
C TYR A 75 -7.27 8.87 4.57
N VAL A 76 -6.82 10.03 5.09
CA VAL A 76 -7.42 11.34 4.78
C VAL A 76 -6.50 12.21 3.94
N ILE A 77 -5.28 12.48 4.39
CA ILE A 77 -4.37 13.40 3.69
C ILE A 77 -3.87 12.80 2.38
N HIS A 78 -3.43 11.54 2.40
CA HIS A 78 -2.85 10.90 1.22
C HIS A 78 -3.82 10.76 0.04
N PRO A 79 -5.08 10.29 0.20
CA PRO A 79 -5.98 10.14 -0.95
C PRO A 79 -6.47 11.48 -1.51
N GLN A 80 -6.38 12.56 -0.73
CA GLN A 80 -6.72 13.93 -1.17
C GLN A 80 -5.54 14.65 -1.84
N ALA A 81 -4.31 14.22 -1.56
CA ALA A 81 -3.12 14.74 -2.19
C ALA A 81 -2.92 14.05 -3.54
N ASP A 82 -3.18 14.77 -4.65
CA ASP A 82 -2.93 14.31 -6.03
C ASP A 82 -1.42 14.30 -6.35
N LEU A 83 -0.70 13.47 -5.60
CA LEU A 83 0.75 13.32 -5.62
C LEU A 83 1.14 12.32 -6.70
N GLN A 84 1.24 12.81 -7.93
CA GLN A 84 1.79 12.08 -9.06
C GLN A 84 3.31 12.22 -9.01
N TYR A 85 4.01 11.10 -8.83
CA TYR A 85 5.47 11.06 -8.83
C TYR A 85 5.96 10.55 -10.19
N ASP A 86 6.26 11.47 -11.10
CA ASP A 86 6.96 11.09 -12.34
C ASP A 86 8.40 10.69 -11.99
N SER A 87 8.73 9.42 -12.23
CA SER A 87 10.04 8.86 -11.93
C SER A 87 10.38 7.77 -12.93
N ALA A 88 11.61 7.75 -13.41
CA ALA A 88 12.11 6.68 -14.28
C ALA A 88 11.95 5.28 -13.65
N LEU A 89 11.91 5.17 -12.32
CA LEU A 89 11.61 3.91 -11.61
C LEU A 89 10.15 3.47 -11.79
N ASN A 90 9.22 4.42 -11.93
CA ASN A 90 7.81 4.13 -12.18
C ASN A 90 7.61 3.75 -13.65
N ASP A 91 8.29 4.42 -14.57
CA ASP A 91 8.31 4.06 -15.99
C ASP A 91 8.88 2.63 -16.20
N GLU A 92 10.01 2.30 -15.53
CA GLU A 92 10.59 0.95 -15.52
C GLU A 92 9.62 -0.10 -14.94
N LEU A 93 8.90 0.24 -13.85
CA LEU A 93 7.93 -0.65 -13.22
C LEU A 93 6.73 -0.92 -14.14
N ILE A 94 6.15 0.12 -14.72
CA ILE A 94 5.01 0.02 -15.64
C ILE A 94 5.40 -0.75 -16.90
N ALA A 95 6.56 -0.45 -17.51
CA ALA A 95 7.08 -1.18 -18.66
C ALA A 95 7.32 -2.67 -18.34
N GLY A 96 7.86 -2.98 -17.16
CA GLY A 96 8.07 -4.35 -16.70
C GLY A 96 6.77 -5.14 -16.51
N VAL A 97 5.75 -4.52 -15.91
CA VAL A 97 4.43 -5.16 -15.71
C VAL A 97 3.69 -5.32 -17.05
N ALA A 98 3.75 -4.32 -17.95
CA ALA A 98 3.16 -4.41 -19.28
C ALA A 98 3.80 -5.51 -20.13
N ALA A 99 5.13 -5.66 -20.05
CA ALA A 99 5.85 -6.76 -20.70
C ALA A 99 5.45 -8.15 -20.15
N ASP A 100 5.26 -8.29 -18.84
CA ASP A 100 4.78 -9.55 -18.25
C ASP A 100 3.33 -9.87 -18.65
N LEU A 101 2.44 -8.88 -18.70
CA LEU A 101 1.06 -9.03 -19.19
C LEU A 101 1.03 -9.55 -20.64
N ALA A 102 1.78 -8.92 -21.54
CA ALA A 102 1.84 -9.33 -22.95
C ALA A 102 2.53 -10.69 -23.16
N SER A 103 3.54 -11.00 -22.34
CA SER A 103 4.25 -12.28 -22.42
C SER A 103 3.36 -13.50 -22.14
N LYS A 104 2.31 -13.35 -21.32
CA LYS A 104 1.34 -14.41 -21.01
C LYS A 104 0.58 -14.90 -22.24
N ASP A 105 0.33 -13.98 -23.18
CA ASP A 105 -0.35 -14.26 -24.44
C ASP A 105 0.65 -14.50 -25.61
N ASN A 106 1.96 -14.60 -25.33
CA ASN A 106 3.05 -14.68 -26.32
C ASN A 106 3.01 -13.59 -27.40
N ARG A 107 2.68 -12.34 -27.01
CA ARG A 107 2.59 -11.18 -27.91
C ARG A 107 3.45 -10.02 -27.41
N GLU A 108 3.64 -9.02 -28.27
CA GLU A 108 4.28 -7.76 -27.88
C GLU A 108 3.35 -6.89 -27.00
N PRO A 109 3.91 -6.01 -26.15
CA PRO A 109 3.12 -5.11 -25.30
C PRO A 109 2.26 -4.15 -26.13
N THR A 110 0.96 -4.13 -25.83
CA THR A 110 0.01 -3.18 -26.39
C THR A 110 -0.18 -1.98 -25.46
N ILE A 111 -0.82 -0.93 -25.99
CA ILE A 111 -1.18 0.27 -25.20
C ILE A 111 -2.09 -0.11 -24.02
N ASP A 112 -2.96 -1.11 -24.20
CA ASP A 112 -3.87 -1.58 -23.14
C ASP A 112 -3.12 -2.30 -22.01
N ASP A 113 -2.03 -3.02 -22.29
CA ASP A 113 -1.18 -3.59 -21.22
C ASP A 113 -0.48 -2.50 -20.40
N VAL A 114 -0.04 -1.42 -21.06
CA VAL A 114 0.58 -0.27 -20.39
C VAL A 114 -0.43 0.45 -19.48
N GLY A 115 -1.67 0.64 -19.95
CA GLY A 115 -2.75 1.20 -19.14
C GLY A 115 -3.12 0.31 -17.94
N ASN A 116 -3.20 -1.01 -18.14
CA ASN A 116 -3.44 -1.96 -17.05
C ASN A 116 -2.26 -2.02 -16.05
N ALA A 117 -1.03 -1.95 -16.57
CA ALA A 117 0.19 -1.92 -15.76
C ALA A 117 0.31 -0.66 -14.91
N ASP A 118 -0.04 0.52 -15.44
CA ASP A 118 -0.12 1.77 -14.66
C ASP A 118 -1.19 1.66 -13.57
N ALA A 119 -2.42 1.23 -13.91
CA ALA A 119 -3.49 1.04 -12.92
C ALA A 119 -3.07 0.09 -11.77
N MET A 120 -2.34 -0.99 -12.08
CA MET A 120 -1.75 -1.88 -11.08
C MET A 120 -0.62 -1.22 -10.28
N ALA A 121 0.32 -0.55 -10.94
CA ALA A 121 1.45 0.12 -10.31
C ALA A 121 0.98 1.21 -9.34
N GLN A 122 0.01 2.04 -9.74
CA GLN A 122 -0.62 3.08 -8.91
C GLN A 122 -1.11 2.54 -7.55
N SER A 123 -1.70 1.33 -7.52
CA SER A 123 -2.17 0.71 -6.26
C SER A 123 -1.05 0.36 -5.27
N VAL A 124 0.16 0.10 -5.77
CA VAL A 124 1.35 -0.26 -4.97
C VAL A 124 2.19 0.99 -4.66
N LEU A 125 2.33 1.90 -5.63
CA LEU A 125 3.07 3.15 -5.50
C LEU A 125 2.40 4.12 -4.50
N ARG A 126 1.10 3.99 -4.29
CA ARG A 126 0.33 4.72 -3.26
C ARG A 126 0.53 4.22 -1.82
N ARG A 127 1.42 3.25 -1.56
CA ARG A 127 1.72 2.79 -0.20
C ARG A 127 2.70 3.74 0.50
N THR A 128 2.26 4.32 1.60
CA THR A 128 3.10 5.12 2.51
C THR A 128 4.09 4.23 3.28
N PRO A 129 5.25 4.78 3.70
CA PRO A 129 6.26 4.05 4.47
C PRO A 129 5.91 3.87 5.93
N LEU A 130 4.93 4.60 6.46
CA LEU A 130 4.54 4.52 7.87
C LEU A 130 3.16 3.88 7.95
N ILE A 131 3.09 2.76 8.67
CA ILE A 131 1.88 1.97 8.88
C ILE A 131 1.69 1.76 10.37
N ASN A 132 0.44 1.54 10.78
CA ASN A 132 0.15 1.10 12.13
C ASN A 132 -0.05 -0.41 12.15
N VAL A 133 0.57 -1.07 13.13
CA VAL A 133 0.37 -2.49 13.42
C VAL A 133 -0.24 -2.63 14.81
N ARG A 134 -1.03 -3.68 15.01
CA ARG A 134 -1.60 -3.97 16.33
C ARG A 134 -0.50 -4.33 17.32
N ASP A 135 -0.53 -3.70 18.49
CA ASP A 135 0.34 -3.99 19.63
C ASP A 135 -0.45 -3.80 20.92
N ASP A 136 -0.80 -4.91 21.58
CA ASP A 136 -1.59 -4.91 22.82
C ASP A 136 -0.84 -4.29 24.02
N HIS A 137 0.45 -3.92 23.87
CA HIS A 137 1.24 -3.18 24.86
C HIS A 137 1.39 -1.69 24.56
N ALA A 138 0.95 -1.20 23.39
CA ALA A 138 0.94 0.21 23.04
C ALA A 138 -0.28 0.94 23.64
N GLY A 139 -0.16 2.25 23.87
CA GLY A 139 -1.15 3.02 24.64
C GLY A 139 -2.57 3.01 24.08
N ILE A 140 -2.72 2.81 22.76
CA ILE A 140 -4.02 2.70 22.06
C ILE A 140 -4.18 1.36 21.32
N GLY A 141 -3.42 0.33 21.70
CA GLY A 141 -3.48 -1.00 21.08
C GLY A 141 -2.82 -1.09 19.68
N ALA A 142 -2.13 -0.03 19.25
CA ALA A 142 -1.43 0.03 17.97
C ALA A 142 -0.10 0.79 18.09
N ARG A 143 0.90 0.40 17.30
CA ARG A 143 2.18 1.11 17.15
C ARG A 143 2.47 1.42 15.69
N THR A 144 3.15 2.54 15.45
CA THR A 144 3.69 2.89 14.14
C THR A 144 4.97 2.10 13.85
N GLU A 145 5.01 1.47 12.68
CA GLU A 145 6.19 0.81 12.12
C GLU A 145 6.52 1.39 10.74
N MET A 146 7.77 1.21 10.32
CA MET A 146 8.16 1.47 8.94
C MET A 146 7.91 0.22 8.09
N ASN A 147 7.11 0.38 7.05
CA ASN A 147 6.88 -0.64 6.04
C ASN A 147 8.21 -1.00 5.37
N SER A 148 8.43 -2.29 5.08
CA SER A 148 9.68 -2.74 4.41
C SER A 148 9.82 -2.19 2.99
N VAL A 149 8.71 -1.71 2.41
CA VAL A 149 8.63 -1.17 1.05
C VAL A 149 7.57 -0.06 1.02
N ALA A 150 7.89 1.06 0.37
CA ALA A 150 6.99 2.19 0.22
C ALA A 150 7.11 2.80 -1.18
N GLY A 151 5.97 3.03 -1.82
CA GLY A 151 5.92 3.68 -3.13
C GLY A 151 6.11 5.20 -3.09
N MET A 152 6.19 5.77 -1.88
CA MET A 152 6.38 7.19 -1.63
C MET A 152 7.79 7.48 -1.07
N PRO A 153 8.46 8.57 -1.47
CA PRO A 153 9.73 8.96 -0.87
C PRO A 153 9.55 9.37 0.58
N LEU A 154 10.47 8.91 1.46
CA LEU A 154 10.43 9.21 2.90
C LEU A 154 10.29 10.70 3.24
N SER A 155 10.94 11.57 2.47
CA SER A 155 10.86 13.02 2.61
C SER A 155 9.45 13.57 2.36
N VAL A 156 8.70 12.99 1.42
CA VAL A 156 7.33 13.41 1.13
C VAL A 156 6.38 12.87 2.19
N SER A 157 6.64 11.68 2.74
CA SER A 157 5.88 11.16 3.88
C SER A 157 6.04 12.01 5.13
N LEU A 158 7.25 12.55 5.40
CA LEU A 158 7.47 13.53 6.47
C LEU A 158 6.73 14.86 6.20
N LEU A 159 6.72 15.34 4.95
CA LEU A 159 5.95 16.53 4.56
C LEU A 159 4.43 16.33 4.73
N MET A 160 3.93 15.15 4.39
CA MET A 160 2.52 14.80 4.59
C MET A 160 2.18 14.65 6.06
N LEU A 161 3.08 14.14 6.90
CA LEU A 161 2.88 14.15 8.36
C LEU A 161 2.80 15.56 8.94
N ASP A 162 3.65 16.48 8.48
CA ASP A 162 3.57 17.89 8.88
C ASP A 162 2.26 18.56 8.40
N THR A 163 1.78 18.17 7.22
CA THR A 163 0.48 18.58 6.67
C THR A 163 -0.68 17.99 7.48
N ALA A 164 -0.58 16.72 7.89
CA ALA A 164 -1.57 16.05 8.73
C ALA A 164 -1.65 16.66 10.12
N LEU A 165 -0.50 16.98 10.72
CA LEU A 165 -0.39 17.71 11.99
C LEU A 165 -1.05 19.10 11.90
N GLU A 166 -0.77 19.85 10.84
CA GLU A 166 -1.38 21.17 10.62
C GLU A 166 -2.89 21.08 10.39
N SER A 167 -3.34 20.10 9.60
CA SER A 167 -4.77 19.86 9.36
C SER A 167 -5.47 19.43 10.65
N ALA A 168 -4.86 18.55 11.45
CA ALA A 168 -5.39 18.12 12.74
C ALA A 168 -5.45 19.28 13.75
N HIS A 169 -4.43 20.16 13.80
CA HIS A 169 -4.45 21.36 14.65
C HIS A 169 -5.55 22.33 14.23
N ASN A 170 -5.70 22.60 12.92
CA ASN A 170 -6.81 23.43 12.42
C ASN A 170 -8.20 22.81 12.69
N LEU A 171 -8.31 21.48 12.71
CA LEU A 171 -9.54 20.77 13.06
C LEU A 171 -9.83 20.84 14.57
N SER A 172 -8.81 20.65 15.40
CA SER A 172 -8.82 20.83 16.86
C SER A 172 -9.37 22.20 17.26
N LEU A 173 -8.80 23.29 16.71
CA LEU A 173 -9.21 24.65 17.04
C LEU A 173 -10.67 24.92 16.69
N LYS A 174 -11.17 24.38 15.57
CA LYS A 174 -12.59 24.47 15.19
C LYS A 174 -13.46 23.68 16.15
N HIS A 175 -13.09 22.44 16.47
CA HIS A 175 -13.86 21.58 17.36
C HIS A 175 -13.96 22.17 18.77
N GLN A 176 -12.87 22.68 19.33
CA GLN A 176 -12.85 23.40 20.60
C GLN A 176 -13.71 24.67 20.55
N GLN A 177 -13.58 25.49 19.49
CA GLN A 177 -14.36 26.70 19.32
C GLN A 177 -15.88 26.43 19.18
N GLU A 178 -16.27 25.31 18.57
CA GLU A 178 -17.66 24.87 18.42
C GLU A 178 -18.23 24.24 19.71
N THR A 179 -17.42 23.48 20.46
CA THR A 179 -17.87 22.69 21.61
C THR A 179 -17.75 23.45 22.94
N LEU A 180 -16.65 24.18 23.13
CA LEU A 180 -16.33 24.91 24.37
C LEU A 180 -16.52 26.43 24.24
N GLY A 181 -16.70 26.94 23.02
CA GLY A 181 -16.80 28.38 22.74
C GLY A 181 -15.47 29.14 22.79
N VAL A 182 -14.35 28.44 23.03
CA VAL A 182 -12.98 28.95 23.09
C VAL A 182 -12.06 27.92 22.45
N ALA A 183 -11.09 28.36 21.65
CA ALA A 183 -10.01 27.51 21.15
C ALA A 183 -8.73 27.71 21.98
N GLU A 184 -8.08 26.61 22.34
CA GLU A 184 -6.82 26.60 23.11
C GLU A 184 -5.67 26.22 22.16
N PRO A 185 -4.91 27.18 21.62
CA PRO A 185 -3.91 26.92 20.58
C PRO A 185 -2.76 26.00 21.03
N GLU A 186 -2.55 25.91 22.33
CA GLU A 186 -1.52 25.09 22.98
C GLU A 186 -1.93 23.61 23.11
N VAL A 187 -3.20 23.28 22.87
CA VAL A 187 -3.77 21.92 22.99
C VAL A 187 -4.16 21.38 21.63
N LEU A 188 -3.51 20.31 21.18
CA LEU A 188 -3.92 19.54 20.01
C LEU A 188 -4.93 18.46 20.41
N ASP A 189 -6.21 18.76 20.27
CA ASP A 189 -7.28 17.78 20.42
C ASP A 189 -7.41 16.91 19.16
N LEU A 190 -7.10 15.62 19.32
CA LEU A 190 -7.24 14.61 18.27
C LEU A 190 -8.61 13.92 18.28
N THR A 191 -9.50 14.21 19.23
CA THR A 191 -10.88 13.71 19.25
C THR A 191 -11.61 13.84 17.92
N PRO A 192 -11.63 15.02 17.23
CA PRO A 192 -12.29 15.13 15.93
C PRO A 192 -11.59 14.33 14.82
N VAL A 193 -10.28 14.04 14.94
CA VAL A 193 -9.55 13.15 14.02
C VAL A 193 -9.97 11.70 14.25
N CYS A 194 -10.04 11.25 15.50
CA CYS A 194 -10.53 9.92 15.87
C CYS A 194 -11.97 9.68 15.42
N GLN A 195 -12.86 10.66 15.63
CA GLN A 195 -14.26 10.61 15.19
C GLN A 195 -14.37 10.53 13.65
N LEU A 196 -13.57 11.31 12.92
CA LEU A 196 -13.51 11.24 11.46
C LEU A 196 -13.03 9.86 10.99
N LEU A 197 -11.91 9.35 11.52
CA LEU A 197 -11.39 8.03 11.16
C LEU A 197 -12.39 6.91 11.47
N ALA A 198 -13.07 6.97 12.61
CA ALA A 198 -14.12 6.00 12.98
C ALA A 198 -15.37 6.05 12.06
N SER A 199 -15.62 7.18 11.39
CA SER A 199 -16.70 7.33 10.41
C SER A 199 -16.36 6.78 9.01
N MET A 200 -15.09 6.45 8.76
CA MET A 200 -14.62 5.97 7.45
C MET A 200 -14.67 4.43 7.37
N ASN A 201 -15.27 3.90 6.30
CA ASN A 201 -15.24 2.46 5.99
C ASN A 201 -13.86 2.05 5.44
N VAL A 202 -12.84 2.00 6.31
CA VAL A 202 -11.45 1.66 5.95
C VAL A 202 -11.29 0.23 5.40
N SER A 203 -12.29 -0.65 5.60
CA SER A 203 -12.25 -2.08 5.25
C SER A 203 -12.11 -2.41 3.75
N GLU A 204 -12.41 -1.48 2.84
CA GLU A 204 -12.45 -1.78 1.39
C GLU A 204 -11.07 -1.67 0.69
N HIS A 205 -10.06 -1.03 1.29
CA HIS A 205 -8.79 -0.73 0.62
C HIS A 205 -7.66 -1.77 0.80
N ILE A 206 -7.85 -2.81 1.63
CA ILE A 206 -6.76 -3.75 2.00
C ILE A 206 -6.71 -5.01 1.11
N ASN A 207 -7.83 -5.38 0.47
CA ASN A 207 -7.94 -6.65 -0.26
C ASN A 207 -7.97 -6.47 -1.78
N GLN A 208 -6.84 -6.75 -2.46
CA GLN A 208 -6.74 -7.57 -3.69
C GLN A 208 -5.36 -7.41 -4.38
N ILE A 209 -4.40 -8.27 -4.02
CA ILE A 209 -3.33 -8.68 -4.95
C ILE A 209 -3.49 -10.19 -5.14
N PRO A 210 -3.86 -10.67 -6.35
CA PRO A 210 -4.09 -12.09 -6.59
C PRO A 210 -2.85 -12.98 -6.33
N THR A 211 -3.05 -14.13 -5.67
CA THR A 211 -1.97 -15.02 -5.19
C THR A 211 -1.08 -15.57 -6.31
N ASN A 212 -1.64 -15.82 -7.49
CA ASN A 212 -0.90 -16.27 -8.67
C ASN A 212 0.10 -15.21 -9.20
N VAL A 213 -0.20 -13.91 -9.01
CA VAL A 213 0.73 -12.82 -9.34
C VAL A 213 1.86 -12.77 -8.31
N HIS A 214 1.53 -12.96 -7.03
CA HIS A 214 2.50 -13.02 -5.93
C HIS A 214 3.54 -14.14 -6.11
N GLU A 215 3.15 -15.36 -6.50
CA GLU A 215 4.10 -16.47 -6.67
C GLU A 215 5.05 -16.25 -7.86
N ARG A 216 4.54 -15.74 -8.99
CA ARG A 216 5.29 -15.58 -10.25
C ARG A 216 6.44 -14.56 -10.12
N LEU A 217 6.18 -13.46 -9.43
CA LEU A 217 7.13 -12.38 -9.22
C LEU A 217 8.32 -12.80 -8.33
N GLN A 218 8.16 -13.77 -7.42
CA GLN A 218 9.28 -14.32 -6.64
C GLN A 218 10.29 -15.04 -7.55
N ALA A 219 9.82 -15.82 -8.52
CA ALA A 219 10.67 -16.60 -9.41
C ALA A 219 11.60 -15.72 -10.27
N ILE A 220 11.06 -14.62 -10.82
CA ILE A 220 11.81 -13.67 -11.65
C ILE A 220 12.87 -12.94 -10.82
N LEU A 221 12.55 -12.50 -9.59
CA LEU A 221 13.47 -11.78 -8.71
C LEU A 221 14.58 -12.67 -8.13
N ALA A 222 14.39 -13.99 -8.06
CA ALA A 222 15.41 -14.95 -7.65
C ALA A 222 16.52 -15.19 -8.71
N GLY A 223 16.52 -14.44 -9.83
CA GLY A 223 17.48 -14.60 -10.93
C GLY A 223 17.38 -15.96 -11.63
N SER A 224 16.35 -16.74 -11.31
CA SER A 224 16.14 -18.09 -11.81
C SER A 224 15.18 -18.03 -12.98
N SER A 225 15.69 -18.15 -14.20
CA SER A 225 14.83 -18.41 -15.37
C SER A 225 13.99 -19.66 -15.08
N PRO A 226 12.66 -19.60 -15.06
CA PRO A 226 11.84 -20.76 -14.77
C PRO A 226 11.98 -21.78 -15.89
N SER A 227 12.71 -22.86 -15.57
CA SER A 227 12.69 -24.10 -16.34
C SER A 227 11.28 -24.69 -16.22
N TYR A 228 10.43 -24.45 -17.22
CA TYR A 228 9.13 -25.09 -17.32
C TYR A 228 9.29 -26.57 -17.68
N ASP A 229 9.45 -27.40 -16.66
CA ASP A 229 9.00 -28.78 -16.77
C ASP A 229 7.48 -28.75 -16.92
N LYS A 230 7.00 -29.02 -18.14
CA LYS A 230 5.59 -29.26 -18.40
C LYS A 230 5.16 -30.51 -17.65
N THR A 231 4.45 -30.35 -16.54
CA THR A 231 3.53 -31.38 -16.06
C THR A 231 2.13 -30.79 -15.97
N GLU A 232 1.20 -31.51 -16.58
CA GLU A 232 -0.16 -31.07 -16.85
C GLU A 232 -1.05 -31.23 -15.62
N THR A 233 -1.91 -30.24 -15.37
CA THR A 233 -3.25 -30.50 -14.82
C THR A 233 -4.26 -29.72 -15.64
N VAL A 234 -4.78 -30.39 -16.67
CA VAL A 234 -5.91 -29.91 -17.48
C VAL A 234 -7.12 -29.74 -16.57
N ASN A 235 -7.69 -28.54 -16.53
CA ASN A 235 -8.92 -28.27 -15.79
C ASN A 235 -10.11 -28.46 -16.76
N PRO A 236 -10.92 -29.53 -16.63
CA PRO A 236 -11.81 -30.02 -17.70
C PRO A 236 -13.09 -29.19 -17.91
N MET A 237 -13.13 -27.95 -17.42
CA MET A 237 -14.35 -27.13 -17.35
C MET A 237 -14.58 -26.24 -18.59
N TYR A 238 -13.63 -26.16 -19.52
CA TYR A 238 -13.71 -25.30 -20.71
C TYR A 238 -13.88 -26.03 -22.06
N ASP A 239 -13.82 -27.36 -22.11
CA ASP A 239 -14.14 -28.13 -23.35
C ASP A 239 -15.65 -28.24 -23.61
N ALA A 240 -16.50 -28.04 -22.59
CA ALA A 240 -17.95 -28.18 -22.68
C ALA A 240 -18.69 -27.00 -23.38
N LEU A 241 -17.95 -26.09 -24.04
CA LEU A 241 -18.50 -24.91 -24.72
C LEU A 241 -18.22 -24.87 -26.23
N ASN A 242 -17.60 -25.92 -26.80
CA ASN A 242 -17.22 -25.99 -28.22
C ASN A 242 -17.91 -27.10 -29.03
N GLU A 243 -18.85 -27.89 -28.46
CA GLU A 243 -19.48 -29.01 -29.18
C GLU A 243 -20.68 -28.61 -30.07
N ASP A 244 -21.26 -27.41 -29.93
CA ASP A 244 -22.47 -26.97 -30.65
C ASP A 244 -22.22 -25.87 -31.71
N ALA A 245 -21.17 -26.02 -32.53
CA ALA A 245 -20.90 -25.14 -33.68
C ALA A 245 -20.58 -25.92 -34.98
N ASP A 246 -21.66 -26.42 -35.60
CA ASP A 246 -21.81 -26.74 -37.03
C ASP A 246 -20.75 -27.59 -37.75
N ARG A 247 -21.06 -28.90 -37.83
CA ARG A 247 -20.98 -29.68 -39.09
C ARG A 247 -22.42 -30.10 -39.43
N PRO A 248 -22.88 -30.02 -40.70
CA PRO A 248 -22.30 -30.76 -41.84
C PRO A 248 -22.15 -29.89 -43.11
N ASP A 249 -21.67 -30.32 -44.28
CA ASP A 249 -21.84 -31.57 -45.02
C ASP A 249 -20.73 -31.76 -46.09
N GLN A 250 -20.46 -33.03 -46.46
CA GLN A 250 -20.14 -33.55 -47.82
C GLN A 250 -19.00 -32.90 -48.68
N GLU A 251 -18.17 -33.61 -49.46
CA GLU A 251 -17.99 -35.06 -49.66
C GLU A 251 -16.64 -35.35 -50.36
N ASN A 252 -15.88 -36.34 -49.84
CA ASN A 252 -15.08 -37.34 -50.58
C ASN A 252 -13.87 -36.96 -51.50
N PRO A 253 -13.00 -37.94 -51.87
CA PRO A 253 -11.56 -37.70 -51.95
C PRO A 253 -10.83 -38.21 -53.22
N SER A 254 -9.52 -37.94 -53.24
CA SER A 254 -8.45 -38.65 -54.00
C SER A 254 -8.36 -38.47 -55.53
N PRO A 255 -7.13 -38.48 -56.11
CA PRO A 255 -6.88 -38.35 -57.55
C PRO A 255 -6.65 -39.71 -58.27
N GLU A 256 -7.15 -39.82 -59.52
CA GLU A 256 -6.81 -40.79 -60.59
C GLU A 256 -7.63 -40.43 -61.87
N VAL A 257 -7.27 -40.71 -63.13
CA VAL A 257 -5.97 -41.00 -63.79
C VAL A 257 -6.11 -40.79 -65.33
N ASN A 258 -5.00 -40.66 -66.08
CA ASN A 258 -4.87 -40.64 -67.56
C ASN A 258 -5.56 -39.53 -68.40
N GLN A 259 -4.77 -38.73 -69.13
CA GLN A 259 -4.28 -39.08 -70.48
C GLN A 259 -2.92 -38.40 -70.76
#